data_AF-A0A0V0Z048-F1
#
_entry.id   AF-A0A0V0Z048-F1
#
_cell.length_a   1.000
_cell.length_b   1.000
_cell.length_c   1.000
_cell.angle_alpha   90.00
_cell.angle_beta   90.00
_cell.angle_gamma   90.00
#
_symmetry.space_group_name_H-M   'P 1'
#
loop_
_entity.id
_entity.type
_entity.pdbx_description
1 polymer ?
#
loop_
_entity_poly.entity_id
_entity_poly.type
_entity_poly.pdbx_seq_one_letter_code
_entity_poly.pdbx_strand_id
1 'polypeptide(L)'
;MIDERLPLWNVYNVNIRTNNHLEGWHNRLNRKAGKSHNGLYELLQLLISEQGVMDTLIQQVLSGNATVGDLRRVNKVYAQKQRQVARYTGEYTNGRRTLEQFLEAL
;
A
#
# COMPACT_ATOMS: atom_id res chain seq x y z
N MET A 1 9.70 7.17 33.68
CA MET A 1 9.80 5.87 32.99
C MET A 1 8.40 5.55 32.52
N ILE A 2 8.05 6.06 31.34
CA ILE A 2 6.68 6.01 30.80
C ILE A 2 6.64 4.77 29.92
N ASP A 3 5.63 3.94 30.14
CA ASP A 3 5.38 2.68 29.45
C ASP A 3 5.09 2.95 27.96
N GLU A 4 6.13 2.88 27.12
CA GLU A 4 6.10 3.04 25.66
C GLU A 4 5.47 1.83 24.94
N ARG A 5 4.38 1.27 25.45
CA ARG A 5 3.65 0.21 24.74
C ARG A 5 2.50 0.80 23.95
N LEU A 6 2.81 1.23 22.73
CA LEU A 6 1.81 1.49 21.69
C LEU A 6 0.96 0.23 21.49
N PRO A 7 -0.37 0.28 21.61
CA PRO A 7 -1.25 -0.83 21.24
C PRO A 7 -1.32 -0.86 19.71
N LEU A 8 -0.27 -1.38 19.06
CA LEU A 8 -0.04 -1.19 17.63
C LEU A 8 -1.05 -1.91 16.72
N TRP A 9 -1.91 -2.79 17.25
CA TRP A 9 -2.66 -3.72 16.39
C TRP A 9 -4.14 -3.91 16.73
N ASN A 10 -4.64 -3.39 17.85
CA ASN A 10 -6.09 -3.37 18.09
C ASN A 10 -6.46 -2.18 18.95
N VAL A 11 -7.17 -1.22 18.36
CA VAL A 11 -7.81 -0.14 19.10
C VAL A 11 -9.31 -0.38 19.03
N TYR A 12 -9.81 -1.16 19.98
CA TYR A 12 -11.23 -1.41 20.15
C TYR A 12 -11.87 -0.24 20.91
N ASN A 13 -12.98 0.31 20.40
CA ASN A 13 -13.80 1.33 21.05
C ASN A 13 -13.14 2.72 21.25
N VAL A 14 -12.16 3.10 20.44
CA VAL A 14 -11.63 4.48 20.37
C VAL A 14 -12.05 5.09 19.04
N ASN A 15 -12.55 6.33 19.08
CA ASN A 15 -12.98 7.07 17.90
C ASN A 15 -11.77 7.59 17.13
N ILE A 16 -11.06 6.68 16.46
CA ILE A 16 -9.95 7.02 15.56
C ILE A 16 -10.56 7.35 14.20
N ARG A 17 -10.22 8.53 13.67
CA ARG A 17 -10.54 8.90 12.29
C ARG A 17 -9.98 7.83 11.35
N THR A 18 -10.85 7.07 10.69
CA THR A 18 -10.49 5.92 9.85
C THR A 18 -9.91 6.31 8.48
N ASN A 19 -9.57 7.58 8.26
CA ASN A 19 -8.82 8.02 7.06
C ASN A 19 -7.36 7.54 7.10
N ASN A 20 -7.18 6.23 7.04
CA ASN A 20 -5.92 5.53 7.00
C ASN A 20 -5.82 4.72 5.71
N HIS A 21 -4.67 4.09 5.48
CA HIS A 21 -4.46 3.28 4.27
C HIS A 21 -5.44 2.13 4.13
N LEU A 22 -5.93 1.55 5.24
CA LEU A 22 -6.90 0.45 5.21
C LEU A 22 -8.23 0.90 4.59
N GLU A 23 -8.74 2.05 4.98
CA GLU A 23 -9.94 2.64 4.34
C GLU A 23 -9.68 2.98 2.87
N GLY A 24 -8.48 3.44 2.53
CA GLY A 24 -8.05 3.63 1.14
C GLY A 24 -8.09 2.34 0.32
N TRP A 25 -7.61 1.23 0.90
CA TRP A 25 -7.66 -0.10 0.30
C TRP A 25 -9.09 -0.62 0.15
N HIS A 26 -9.92 -0.49 1.18
CA HIS A 26 -11.34 -0.85 1.12
C HIS A 26 -12.07 -0.08 0.01
N ASN A 27 -11.87 1.24 -0.09
CA ASN A 27 -12.47 2.06 -1.13
C ASN A 27 -12.02 1.64 -2.54
N ARG A 28 -10.75 1.28 -2.70
CA ARG A 28 -10.23 0.79 -3.98
C ARG A 28 -10.85 -0.54 -4.39
N LEU A 29 -10.96 -1.48 -3.45
CA LEU A 29 -11.59 -2.78 -3.68
C LEU A 29 -13.08 -2.63 -4.04
N ASN A 30 -13.82 -1.78 -3.32
CA ASN A 30 -15.22 -1.49 -3.61
C ASN A 30 -15.42 -0.86 -5.01
N ARG A 31 -14.55 0.07 -5.41
CA ARG A 31 -14.57 0.62 -6.78
C ARG A 31 -14.31 -0.44 -7.83
N LYS A 32 -13.38 -1.36 -7.58
CA LYS A 32 -13.03 -2.44 -8.50
C LYS A 32 -14.15 -3.47 -8.62
N ALA A 33 -14.84 -3.75 -7.52
CA ALA A 33 -16.02 -4.61 -7.49
C ALA A 33 -17.29 -3.95 -8.06
N GLY A 34 -17.30 -2.62 -8.20
CA GLY A 34 -18.47 -1.86 -8.61
C GLY A 34 -19.57 -1.78 -7.54
N LYS A 35 -19.28 -2.13 -6.29
CA LYS A 35 -20.26 -2.13 -5.19
C LYS A 35 -19.62 -1.90 -3.81
N SER A 36 -20.42 -1.40 -2.87
CA SER A 36 -19.98 -1.03 -1.51
C SER A 36 -19.85 -2.21 -0.55
N HIS A 37 -20.55 -3.32 -0.81
CA HIS A 37 -20.55 -4.50 0.04
C HIS A 37 -20.21 -5.73 -0.80
N ASN A 38 -19.00 -6.24 -0.59
CA ASN A 38 -18.51 -7.45 -1.22
C ASN A 38 -18.63 -8.61 -0.24
N GLY A 39 -19.26 -9.70 -0.68
CA GLY A 39 -19.20 -10.96 0.07
C GLY A 39 -17.76 -11.48 0.10
N LEU A 40 -17.40 -12.23 1.14
CA LEU A 40 -16.04 -12.75 1.32
C LEU A 40 -15.52 -13.51 0.09
N TYR A 41 -16.38 -14.31 -0.55
CA TYR A 41 -16.02 -15.06 -1.75
C TYR A 41 -15.70 -14.16 -2.96
N GLU A 42 -16.49 -13.10 -3.15
CA GLU A 42 -16.26 -12.13 -4.24
C GLU A 42 -14.98 -11.33 -4.00
N LEU A 43 -14.74 -10.97 -2.73
CA LEU A 43 -13.48 -10.37 -2.28
C LEU A 43 -12.29 -11.27 -2.61
N LEU A 44 -12.39 -12.57 -2.31
CA LEU A 44 -11.35 -13.55 -2.62
C LEU A 44 -11.11 -13.66 -4.12
N GLN A 45 -12.16 -13.72 -4.94
CA GLN A 45 -12.03 -13.76 -6.40
C GLN A 45 -11.37 -12.49 -6.95
N LEU A 46 -11.74 -11.31 -6.45
CA LEU A 46 -11.11 -10.05 -6.83
C LEU A 46 -9.62 -10.04 -6.50
N LEU A 47 -9.24 -10.50 -5.31
CA LEU A 47 -7.83 -10.59 -4.92
C LEU A 47 -7.04 -11.56 -5.81
N ILE A 48 -7.60 -12.74 -6.12
CA ILE A 48 -6.98 -13.70 -7.04
C ILE A 48 -6.81 -13.10 -8.43
N SER A 49 -7.83 -12.40 -8.95
CA SER A 49 -7.76 -11.75 -10.25
C SER A 49 -6.68 -10.67 -10.29
N GLU A 50 -6.53 -9.91 -9.21
CA GLU A 50 -5.52 -8.85 -9.12
C GLU A 50 -4.10 -9.43 -9.08
N GLN A 51 -3.92 -10.53 -8.33
CA GLN A 51 -2.65 -11.23 -8.30
C GLN A 51 -2.29 -11.79 -9.69
N GLY A 52 -3.25 -12.38 -10.42
CA GLY A 52 -3.00 -12.91 -11.77
C GLY A 52 -2.54 -11.86 -12.79
N VAL A 53 -3.01 -10.62 -12.66
CA VAL A 53 -2.53 -9.49 -13.47
C VAL A 53 -1.08 -9.17 -13.15
N MET A 54 -0.72 -9.16 -11.86
CA MET A 54 0.67 -8.93 -11.44
C MET A 54 1.60 -10.04 -11.90
N ASP A 55 1.18 -11.30 -11.82
CA ASP A 55 1.98 -12.44 -12.28
C ASP A 55 2.24 -12.35 -13.79
N THR A 56 1.23 -11.95 -14.57
CA THR A 56 1.37 -11.71 -16.01
C THR A 56 2.38 -10.60 -16.30
N LEU A 57 2.32 -9.49 -15.57
CA LEU A 57 3.29 -8.39 -15.71
C LEU A 57 4.71 -8.87 -15.38
N ILE A 58 4.88 -9.63 -14.29
CA ILE A 58 6.18 -10.20 -13.89
C ILE A 58 6.72 -11.09 -15.01
N GLN A 59 5.89 -11.98 -15.57
CA GLN A 59 6.30 -12.86 -16.67
C GLN A 59 6.66 -12.08 -17.95
N GLN A 60 5.94 -10.99 -18.26
CA GLN A 60 6.31 -10.11 -19.37
C GLN A 60 7.67 -9.44 -19.17
N VAL A 61 7.98 -9.02 -17.94
CA VAL A 61 9.29 -8.46 -17.59
C VAL A 61 10.39 -9.52 -17.72
N LEU A 62 10.17 -10.71 -17.14
CA LEU A 62 11.15 -11.80 -17.13
C LEU A 62 11.42 -12.37 -18.53
N SER A 63 10.41 -12.40 -19.39
CA SER A 63 10.53 -12.87 -20.78
C SER A 63 11.18 -11.84 -21.73
N GLY A 64 11.48 -10.63 -21.26
CA GLY A 64 12.02 -9.55 -22.10
C GLY A 64 11.01 -8.99 -23.11
N ASN A 65 9.74 -9.40 -23.02
CA ASN A 65 8.66 -8.97 -23.90
C ASN A 65 8.04 -7.63 -23.46
N ALA A 66 8.33 -7.15 -22.25
CA ALA A 66 7.89 -5.85 -21.78
C ALA A 66 8.69 -4.73 -22.46
N THR A 67 8.01 -3.80 -23.15
CA THR A 67 8.69 -2.63 -23.70
C THR A 67 9.10 -1.67 -22.58
N VAL A 68 10.13 -0.85 -22.82
CA VAL A 68 10.53 0.22 -21.89
C VAL A 68 9.35 1.16 -21.58
N GLY A 69 8.43 1.36 -22.53
CA GLY A 69 7.21 2.15 -22.34
C GLY A 69 6.23 1.53 -21.34
N ASP A 70 6.00 0.21 -21.43
CA ASP A 70 5.10 -0.53 -20.54
C ASP A 70 5.64 -0.54 -19.11
N LEU A 71 6.94 -0.81 -18.96
CA LEU A 71 7.63 -0.76 -17.68
C LEU A 71 7.57 0.64 -17.07
N ARG A 72 7.78 1.69 -17.87
CA ARG A 72 7.77 3.08 -17.39
C ARG A 72 6.39 3.52 -16.90
N ARG A 73 5.30 3.04 -17.52
CA ARG A 73 3.92 3.34 -17.10
C ARG A 73 3.60 2.69 -15.76
N VAL A 74 3.94 1.41 -15.59
CA VAL A 74 3.69 0.67 -14.34
C VAL A 74 4.60 1.17 -13.21
N ASN A 75 5.87 1.48 -13.51
CA ASN A 75 6.84 1.92 -12.49
C ASN A 75 6.72 3.39 -12.09
N LYS A 76 5.96 4.25 -12.78
CA LYS A 76 5.98 5.69 -12.47
C LYS A 76 5.52 5.99 -11.03
N VAL A 77 4.42 5.38 -10.61
CA VAL A 77 3.85 5.55 -9.26
C VAL A 77 4.75 4.88 -8.23
N TYR A 78 5.24 3.67 -8.55
CA TYR A 78 6.16 2.93 -7.69
C TYR A 78 7.46 3.70 -7.45
N ALA A 79 8.09 4.22 -8.50
CA ALA A 79 9.31 5.03 -8.42
C ALA A 79 9.10 6.35 -7.66
N GLN A 80 7.91 6.94 -7.73
CA GLN A 80 7.58 8.12 -6.92
C GLN A 80 7.46 7.76 -5.43
N LYS A 81 6.76 6.67 -5.11
CA LYS A 81 6.64 6.16 -3.73
C LYS A 81 8.00 5.73 -3.18
N GLN A 82 8.82 5.04 -3.98
CA GLN A 82 10.16 4.62 -3.59
C GLN A 82 11.07 5.82 -3.28
N ARG A 83 11.00 6.89 -4.07
CA ARG A 83 11.71 8.15 -3.78
C ARG A 83 11.25 8.79 -2.48
N GLN A 84 9.95 8.75 -2.21
CA GLN A 84 9.38 9.28 -0.97
C GLN A 84 9.83 8.46 0.25
N VAL A 85 9.79 7.13 0.17
CA VAL A 85 10.31 6.21 1.19
C VAL A 85 11.79 6.48 1.44
N ALA A 86 12.62 6.49 0.38
CA ALA A 86 14.06 6.71 0.50
C ALA A 86 14.40 8.05 1.17
N ARG A 87 13.66 9.12 0.84
CA ARG A 87 13.81 10.43 1.49
C ARG A 87 13.49 10.36 2.98
N TYR A 88 12.35 9.79 3.34
CA TYR A 88 11.93 9.72 4.74
C TYR A 88 12.82 8.80 5.57
N THR A 89 13.31 7.71 4.98
CA THR A 89 14.32 6.85 5.61
C THR A 89 15.59 7.64 5.88
N GLY A 90 16.07 8.43 4.91
CA GLY A 90 17.23 9.30 5.10
C GLY A 90 17.02 10.38 6.17
N GLU A 91 15.83 10.96 6.28
CA GLU A 91 15.51 11.92 7.34
C GLU A 91 15.46 11.27 8.73
N TYR A 92 14.89 10.06 8.82
CA TYR A 92 14.85 9.27 10.04
C TYR A 92 16.26 8.86 10.51
N THR A 93 17.09 8.33 9.62
CA THR A 93 18.47 7.93 9.97
C THR A 93 19.34 9.10 10.39
N ASN A 94 19.02 10.31 9.91
CA ASN A 94 19.71 11.54 10.29
C ASN A 94 19.09 12.25 11.51
N GLY A 95 18.11 11.62 12.18
CA GLY A 95 17.45 12.16 13.37
C GLY A 95 16.54 13.36 13.12
N ARG A 96 16.26 13.71 11.86
CA ARG A 96 15.41 14.86 11.49
C ARG A 96 13.91 14.53 11.50
N ARG A 97 13.56 13.26 11.67
CA ARG A 97 12.19 12.76 11.67
C ARG A 97 12.06 11.67 12.73
N THR A 98 11.03 11.75 13.57
CA THR A 98 10.76 10.70 14.58
C THR A 98 10.20 9.45 13.90
N LEU A 99 10.26 8.31 14.59
CA LEU A 99 9.70 7.05 14.08
C LEU A 99 8.20 7.20 13.75
N GLU A 100 7.46 7.92 14.61
CA GLU A 100 6.03 8.20 14.42
C GLU A 100 5.79 9.01 13.15
N GLN A 101 6.55 10.09 12.93
CA GLN A 101 6.47 10.93 11.72
C GLN A 101 6.94 10.21 10.45
N PHE A 102 7.79 9.19 10.58
CA PHE A 102 8.18 8.33 9.47
C PHE A 102 7.02 7.42 9.08
N LEU A 103 6.41 6.75 10.05
CA LEU A 103 5.30 5.82 9.83
C LEU A 103 4.02 6.53 9.34
N GLU A 104 3.74 7.74 9.82
CA GLU A 104 2.59 8.53 9.37
C GLU A 104 2.73 9.00 7.90
N ALA A 105 3.98 9.16 7.43
CA ALA A 105 4.24 9.70 6.11
C ALA A 105 4.39 8.64 5.00
N LEU A 106 4.52 7.36 5.37
CA LEU A 106 4.52 6.21 4.46
C LEU A 106 3.10 5.96 3.93
#